data_AF-A0A9E4ECE0-F1
#
_entry.id   AF-A0A9E4ECE0-F1
#
_cell.length_a   1.000
_cell.length_b   1.000
_cell.length_c   1.000
_cell.angle_alpha   90.00
_cell.angle_beta   90.00
_cell.angle_gamma   90.00
#
_symmetry.space_group_name_H-M   'P 1'
#
loop_
_entity.id
_entity.type
_entity.pdbx_description
1 polymer ?
#
loop_
_entity_poly.entity_id
_entity_poly.type
_entity_poly.pdbx_seq_one_letter_code
_entity_poly.pdbx_strand_id
1 'polypeptide(L)'
;MRTRFTFHKAISLVCFVAFIFMCFVHEGYSQTQTEQSISLKEQQEGRTLMVAASTLYGLSLYGPGTALILDLESGSQFAGLELLIGGGSFAGALAATRNHRLGVGRTNLILSGSLAGTLYGFAVPVLFESENEKAYFASAMLATPIGGLIAHRLTDHRWFKKGESYLMTNGGFVGGFYGFAIPYVANIENLEEWTQAKIYVASIMAGVPIGTWATTKLIYNKPINEGRSHLISFGGLVGSAYAIGITSLMDVEAPRPYVFATMVGLPVGTYLGYNLTAKGEYTAGRAALIQIGAYAGALFGNGAVLLTEAESHKPYVIAGILGSAAGMWFAHYSTRGWGEKTPFTRNDLIPKSDRFAVSLPSIDKWLTLGLMTFHKPTVMANFPVELLRISF
;
A
#
# COMPACT_ATOMS: atom_id res chain seq x y z
N MET A 1 2.33 27.35 -19.94
CA MET A 1 2.75 25.99 -20.39
C MET A 1 3.72 25.28 -19.44
N ARG A 2 4.79 25.92 -18.92
CA ARG A 2 5.76 25.26 -17.99
C ARG A 2 5.12 24.63 -16.73
N THR A 3 4.04 25.22 -16.21
CA THR A 3 3.26 24.76 -15.04
C THR A 3 2.45 23.47 -15.26
N ARG A 4 2.18 23.05 -16.52
CA ARG A 4 1.42 21.81 -16.78
C ARG A 4 2.20 20.53 -16.45
N PHE A 5 3.53 20.60 -16.28
CA PHE A 5 4.38 19.43 -16.05
C PHE A 5 4.64 19.11 -14.57
N THR A 6 4.48 20.08 -13.66
CA THR A 6 4.54 19.87 -12.20
C THR A 6 3.26 19.24 -11.66
N PHE A 7 2.10 19.68 -12.14
CA PHE A 7 0.78 19.23 -11.66
C PHE A 7 0.56 17.71 -11.82
N HIS A 8 0.93 17.10 -12.95
CA HIS A 8 0.84 15.63 -13.14
C HIS A 8 1.81 14.83 -12.25
N LYS A 9 2.98 15.39 -11.90
CA LYS A 9 3.91 14.73 -10.97
C LYS A 9 3.41 14.83 -9.51
N ALA A 10 2.85 15.96 -9.13
CA ALA A 10 2.18 16.13 -7.84
C ALA A 10 0.98 15.17 -7.71
N ILE A 11 0.11 15.10 -8.71
CA ILE A 11 -1.03 14.17 -8.72
C ILE A 11 -0.58 12.70 -8.63
N SER A 12 0.49 12.29 -9.32
CA SER A 12 1.02 10.91 -9.19
C SER A 12 1.50 10.58 -7.76
N LEU A 13 2.14 11.55 -7.09
CA LEU A 13 2.55 11.43 -5.69
C LEU A 13 1.33 11.40 -4.73
N VAL A 14 0.33 12.24 -5.00
CA VAL A 14 -0.92 12.30 -4.22
C VAL A 14 -1.74 11.02 -4.41
N CYS A 15 -1.83 10.45 -5.62
CA CYS A 15 -2.49 9.16 -5.87
C CYS A 15 -1.82 7.99 -5.12
N PHE A 16 -0.49 8.00 -4.94
CA PHE A 16 0.21 6.99 -4.16
C PHE A 16 -0.10 7.09 -2.65
N VAL A 17 -0.26 8.32 -2.19
CA VAL A 17 -0.59 8.64 -0.81
C VAL A 17 -2.11 8.38 -0.57
N ALA A 18 -2.95 8.35 -1.64
CA ALA A 18 -4.43 8.49 -1.69
C ALA A 18 -5.22 7.41 -0.95
N PHE A 19 -4.75 6.19 -1.12
CA PHE A 19 -4.75 5.14 -0.12
C PHE A 19 -5.68 5.37 1.12
N ILE A 20 -5.22 6.04 2.17
CA ILE A 20 -4.89 5.16 3.31
C ILE A 20 -5.88 5.02 4.51
N PHE A 21 -6.77 5.98 4.89
CA PHE A 21 -7.54 5.84 6.18
C PHE A 21 -8.76 6.73 6.61
N MET A 22 -8.89 8.03 6.32
CA MET A 22 -9.62 8.94 7.24
C MET A 22 -11.18 8.83 7.28
N CYS A 23 -11.63 8.19 8.37
CA CYS A 23 -12.86 8.45 9.16
C CYS A 23 -14.06 7.50 9.02
N PHE A 24 -14.08 6.40 9.79
CA PHE A 24 -15.20 6.20 10.72
C PHE A 24 -14.86 5.32 11.92
N VAL A 25 -15.06 5.87 13.12
CA VAL A 25 -15.33 5.13 14.36
C VAL A 25 -16.38 5.93 15.12
N HIS A 26 -17.57 5.33 15.29
CA HIS A 26 -18.29 5.40 16.56
C HIS A 26 -19.24 4.21 16.64
N GLU A 27 -18.96 3.27 17.55
CA GLU A 27 -19.94 2.56 18.40
C GLU A 27 -19.15 1.68 19.39
N GLY A 28 -19.65 1.60 20.63
CA GLY A 28 -18.86 1.17 21.79
C GLY A 28 -18.50 -0.31 21.79
N TYR A 29 -17.29 -0.64 22.24
CA TYR A 29 -16.83 -2.01 22.42
C TYR A 29 -16.32 -2.30 23.83
N SER A 30 -16.71 -3.47 24.35
CA SER A 30 -16.39 -3.93 25.71
C SER A 30 -14.89 -4.17 25.91
N GLN A 31 -14.37 -3.66 27.02
CA GLN A 31 -12.95 -3.36 27.24
C GLN A 31 -12.17 -4.52 27.91
N THR A 32 -12.47 -5.77 27.55
CA THR A 32 -12.13 -6.95 28.38
C THR A 32 -11.13 -7.96 27.79
N GLN A 33 -10.52 -7.70 26.63
CA GLN A 33 -9.33 -8.46 26.19
C GLN A 33 -8.04 -7.78 26.63
N THR A 34 -7.61 -8.24 27.82
CA THR A 34 -6.35 -8.10 28.54
C THR A 34 -5.12 -7.73 27.70
N GLU A 35 -4.20 -6.95 28.30
CA GLU A 35 -2.83 -6.71 27.81
C GLU A 35 -2.05 -8.04 27.64
N GLN A 36 -2.28 -8.73 26.53
CA GLN A 36 -1.48 -9.88 26.14
C GLN A 36 -0.07 -9.35 25.85
N SER A 37 0.93 -9.83 26.59
CA SER A 37 2.27 -9.24 26.63
C SER A 37 2.89 -9.18 25.22
N ILE A 38 2.85 -7.98 24.63
CA ILE A 38 3.35 -7.70 23.29
C ILE A 38 4.83 -8.12 23.25
N SER A 39 5.23 -8.89 22.24
CA SER A 39 6.62 -9.29 22.12
C SER A 39 7.51 -8.07 21.99
N LEU A 40 8.64 -8.05 22.72
CA LEU A 40 9.67 -7.01 22.59
C LEU A 40 10.06 -6.79 21.12
N LYS A 41 10.11 -7.87 20.33
CA LYS A 41 10.37 -7.85 18.88
C LYS A 41 9.29 -7.06 18.12
N GLU A 42 8.02 -7.26 18.42
CA GLU A 42 6.91 -6.54 17.77
C GLU A 42 6.91 -5.04 18.14
N GLN A 43 7.31 -4.69 19.37
CA GLN A 43 7.53 -3.29 19.75
C GLN A 43 8.73 -2.66 19.02
N GLN A 44 9.82 -3.41 18.84
CA GLN A 44 11.00 -2.95 18.09
C GLN A 44 10.71 -2.79 16.60
N GLU A 45 9.95 -3.70 15.98
CA GLU A 45 9.47 -3.58 14.61
C GLU A 45 8.55 -2.36 14.45
N GLY A 46 7.57 -2.20 15.35
CA GLY A 46 6.64 -1.05 15.33
C GLY A 46 7.33 0.29 15.57
N ARG A 47 8.40 0.33 16.38
CA ARG A 47 9.25 1.52 16.55
C ARG A 47 10.06 1.83 15.31
N THR A 48 10.75 0.82 14.75
CA THR A 48 11.59 0.98 13.55
C THR A 48 10.77 1.50 12.37
N LEU A 49 9.58 0.95 12.17
CA LEU A 49 8.63 1.39 11.14
C LEU A 49 8.20 2.85 11.34
N MET A 50 7.90 3.27 12.57
CA MET A 50 7.52 4.67 12.87
C MET A 50 8.66 5.66 12.60
N VAL A 51 9.89 5.31 12.99
CA VAL A 51 11.09 6.15 12.74
C VAL A 51 11.35 6.27 11.24
N ALA A 52 11.40 5.15 10.52
CA ALA A 52 11.65 5.15 9.07
C ALA A 52 10.60 5.97 8.29
N ALA A 53 9.32 5.82 8.62
CA ALA A 53 8.26 6.60 7.99
C ALA A 53 8.34 8.09 8.35
N SER A 54 8.68 8.45 9.59
CA SER A 54 8.88 9.85 9.98
C SER A 54 10.03 10.50 9.21
N THR A 55 11.15 9.79 9.03
CA THR A 55 12.25 10.24 8.16
C THR A 55 11.81 10.41 6.71
N LEU A 56 11.01 9.47 6.18
CA LEU A 56 10.48 9.56 4.82
C LEU A 56 9.56 10.76 4.64
N TYR A 57 8.68 11.08 5.60
CA TYR A 57 7.89 12.32 5.57
C TYR A 57 8.77 13.57 5.65
N GLY A 58 9.81 13.55 6.48
CA GLY A 58 10.80 14.62 6.57
C GLY A 58 11.42 14.94 5.21
N LEU A 59 11.86 13.93 4.47
CA LEU A 59 12.47 14.08 3.15
C LEU A 59 11.46 14.36 2.02
N SER A 60 10.31 13.66 1.98
CA SER A 60 9.41 13.71 0.83
C SER A 60 8.31 14.78 0.88
N LEU A 61 7.93 15.23 2.09
CA LEU A 61 6.85 16.21 2.27
C LEU A 61 7.35 17.49 2.95
N TYR A 62 7.94 17.37 4.14
CA TYR A 62 8.30 18.54 4.94
C TYR A 62 9.51 19.29 4.38
N GLY A 63 10.53 18.60 3.85
CA GLY A 63 11.69 19.21 3.19
C GLY A 63 11.29 20.09 2.01
N PRO A 64 10.78 19.49 0.91
CA PRO A 64 10.32 20.23 -0.27
C PRO A 64 9.22 21.25 0.04
N GLY A 65 8.26 20.89 0.90
CA GLY A 65 7.16 21.79 1.28
C GLY A 65 7.64 23.04 2.03
N THR A 66 8.58 22.88 2.98
CA THR A 66 9.17 24.04 3.69
C THR A 66 10.03 24.88 2.75
N ALA A 67 10.82 24.26 1.87
CA ALA A 67 11.63 24.98 0.89
C ALA A 67 10.77 25.79 -0.10
N LEU A 68 9.64 25.23 -0.55
CA LEU A 68 8.66 25.91 -1.41
C LEU A 68 7.95 27.06 -0.69
N ILE A 69 7.57 26.88 0.58
CA ILE A 69 6.91 27.94 1.37
C ILE A 69 7.86 29.13 1.60
N LEU A 70 9.15 28.85 1.80
CA LEU A 70 10.22 29.85 2.03
C LEU A 70 10.83 30.45 0.75
N ASP A 71 10.33 30.11 -0.45
CA ASP A 71 10.86 30.56 -1.75
C ASP A 71 12.38 30.34 -1.93
N LEU A 72 12.90 29.17 -1.52
CA LEU A 72 14.33 28.87 -1.67
C LEU A 72 14.71 28.59 -3.12
N GLU A 73 15.23 29.60 -3.82
CA GLU A 73 15.68 29.49 -5.21
C GLU A 73 17.02 28.73 -5.37
N SER A 74 17.89 28.77 -4.36
CA SER A 74 19.21 28.12 -4.45
C SER A 74 19.13 26.62 -4.18
N GLY A 75 19.55 25.81 -5.15
CA GLY A 75 19.56 24.36 -5.02
C GLY A 75 20.40 23.82 -3.84
N SER A 76 21.43 24.54 -3.41
CA SER A 76 22.21 24.16 -2.21
C SER A 76 21.48 24.47 -0.90
N GLN A 77 20.68 25.55 -0.86
CA GLN A 77 19.82 25.86 0.28
C GLN A 77 18.64 24.87 0.36
N PHE A 78 18.04 24.53 -0.78
CA PHE A 78 17.00 23.51 -0.89
C PHE A 78 17.49 22.15 -0.35
N ALA A 79 18.60 21.62 -0.89
CA ALA A 79 19.15 20.34 -0.48
C ALA A 79 19.62 20.34 1.00
N GLY A 80 20.20 21.45 1.46
CA GLY A 80 20.58 21.61 2.87
C GLY A 80 19.37 21.56 3.81
N LEU A 81 18.28 22.23 3.46
CA LEU A 81 17.04 22.22 4.25
C LEU A 81 16.35 20.84 4.24
N GLU A 82 16.30 20.16 3.09
CA GLU A 82 15.72 18.82 2.97
C GLU A 82 16.47 17.81 3.85
N LEU A 83 17.81 17.81 3.79
CA LEU A 83 18.64 16.95 4.64
C LEU A 83 18.50 17.28 6.13
N LEU A 84 18.42 18.57 6.48
CA LEU A 84 18.19 19.02 7.86
C LEU A 84 16.84 18.52 8.40
N ILE A 85 15.77 18.66 7.62
CA ILE A 85 14.42 18.23 8.02
C ILE A 85 14.31 16.71 8.06
N GLY A 86 14.91 15.99 7.11
CA GLY A 86 14.98 14.52 7.12
C GLY A 86 15.73 13.96 8.33
N GLY A 87 16.92 14.50 8.61
CA GLY A 87 17.72 14.12 9.78
C GLY A 87 17.08 14.51 11.11
N GLY A 88 16.48 15.70 11.18
CA GLY A 88 15.70 16.15 12.34
C GLY A 88 14.48 15.27 12.61
N SER A 89 13.78 14.84 11.55
CA SER A 89 12.63 13.93 11.65
C SER A 89 13.04 12.53 12.13
N PHE A 90 14.18 12.01 11.66
CA PHE A 90 14.77 10.76 12.17
C PHE A 90 15.07 10.87 13.68
N ALA A 91 15.84 11.88 14.08
CA ALA A 91 16.27 12.06 15.46
C ALA A 91 15.08 12.31 16.41
N GLY A 92 14.13 13.17 15.99
CA GLY A 92 12.91 13.47 16.73
C GLY A 92 12.03 12.23 16.93
N ALA A 93 11.79 11.45 15.87
CA ALA A 93 11.02 10.20 15.98
C ALA A 93 11.72 9.15 16.85
N LEU A 94 13.05 9.00 16.73
CA LEU A 94 13.83 8.07 17.54
C LEU A 94 13.78 8.44 19.04
N ALA A 95 13.88 9.74 19.36
CA ALA A 95 13.75 10.25 20.72
C ALA A 95 12.32 10.06 21.27
N ALA A 96 11.31 10.51 20.53
CA ALA A 96 9.90 10.45 20.95
C ALA A 96 9.42 9.01 21.16
N THR A 97 9.85 8.07 20.32
CA THR A 97 9.43 6.66 20.41
C THR A 97 10.25 5.82 21.41
N ARG A 98 11.28 6.39 22.07
CA ARG A 98 12.15 5.65 23.01
C ARG A 98 11.38 4.96 24.13
N ASN A 99 10.34 5.61 24.66
CA ASN A 99 9.57 5.15 25.82
C ASN A 99 8.16 4.63 25.46
N HIS A 100 7.78 4.60 24.18
CA HIS A 100 6.44 4.25 23.73
C HIS A 100 6.34 2.79 23.29
N ARG A 101 5.35 2.06 23.83
CA ARG A 101 5.02 0.68 23.43
C ARG A 101 4.18 0.67 22.14
N LEU A 102 4.84 0.86 21.00
CA LEU A 102 4.20 0.85 19.69
C LEU A 102 4.32 -0.53 19.03
N GLY A 103 3.23 -1.32 19.01
CA GLY A 103 3.18 -2.55 18.22
C GLY A 103 2.95 -2.29 16.74
N VAL A 104 3.43 -3.21 15.88
CA VAL A 104 3.40 -3.04 14.41
C VAL A 104 2.00 -2.71 13.88
N GLY A 105 0.95 -3.40 14.35
CA GLY A 105 -0.40 -3.15 13.86
C GLY A 105 -0.91 -1.74 14.16
N ARG A 106 -0.62 -1.22 15.36
CA ARG A 106 -0.98 0.16 15.74
C ARG A 106 -0.11 1.19 15.02
N THR A 107 1.20 0.96 14.89
CA THR A 107 2.07 1.83 14.06
C THR A 107 1.54 1.89 12.63
N ASN A 108 1.22 0.76 12.01
CA ASN A 108 0.71 0.71 10.65
C ASN A 108 -0.56 1.55 10.51
N LEU A 109 -1.51 1.44 11.45
CA LEU A 109 -2.74 2.25 11.44
C LEU A 109 -2.49 3.74 11.69
N ILE A 110 -1.49 4.13 12.49
CA ILE A 110 -1.12 5.55 12.70
C ILE A 110 -0.45 6.13 11.45
N LEU A 111 0.49 5.40 10.84
CA LEU A 111 1.11 5.79 9.56
C LEU A 111 0.09 5.84 8.43
N SER A 112 -0.92 4.96 8.49
CA SER A 112 -2.17 5.09 7.76
C SER A 112 -2.78 6.46 8.08
N GLY A 113 -3.23 6.74 9.30
CA GLY A 113 -3.75 8.06 9.66
C GLY A 113 -3.00 9.25 9.05
N SER A 114 -1.67 9.24 9.14
CA SER A 114 -0.80 10.27 8.55
C SER A 114 -0.91 10.41 7.04
N LEU A 115 -0.79 9.33 6.25
CA LEU A 115 -0.84 9.41 4.78
C LEU A 115 -2.23 9.91 4.35
N ALA A 116 -3.29 9.50 5.06
CA ALA A 116 -4.65 9.98 4.81
C ALA A 116 -4.76 11.50 4.99
N GLY A 117 -4.17 11.98 6.08
CA GLY A 117 -4.05 13.41 6.37
C GLY A 117 -3.33 14.16 5.25
N THR A 118 -2.16 13.67 4.81
CA THR A 118 -1.39 14.27 3.70
C THR A 118 -2.25 14.55 2.48
N LEU A 119 -3.11 13.60 2.10
CA LEU A 119 -4.02 13.74 0.96
C LEU A 119 -5.14 14.70 1.15
N TYR A 120 -5.79 14.65 2.32
CA TYR A 120 -6.94 15.49 2.55
C TYR A 120 -6.45 16.93 2.57
N GLY A 121 -5.21 17.16 3.02
CA GLY A 121 -4.48 18.39 2.78
C GLY A 121 -4.20 18.71 1.30
N PHE A 122 -3.75 17.76 0.46
CA PHE A 122 -3.62 18.02 -0.99
C PHE A 122 -4.96 18.21 -1.73
N ALA A 123 -6.04 17.64 -1.22
CA ALA A 123 -7.40 17.69 -1.77
C ALA A 123 -8.14 18.96 -1.39
N VAL A 124 -7.95 19.45 -0.15
CA VAL A 124 -8.64 20.64 0.39
C VAL A 124 -8.51 21.86 -0.53
N PRO A 125 -7.32 22.24 -1.04
CA PRO A 125 -7.17 23.35 -1.98
C PRO A 125 -7.98 23.20 -3.27
N VAL A 126 -8.24 21.98 -3.75
CA VAL A 126 -9.10 21.74 -4.92
C VAL A 126 -10.56 22.09 -4.62
N LEU A 127 -11.03 21.79 -3.40
CA LEU A 127 -12.38 22.16 -2.95
C LEU A 127 -12.57 23.68 -2.87
N PHE A 128 -11.49 24.42 -2.60
CA PHE A 128 -11.43 25.88 -2.55
C PHE A 128 -10.93 26.55 -3.84
N GLU A 129 -10.82 25.82 -4.97
CA GLU A 129 -10.42 26.37 -6.28
C GLU A 129 -9.04 27.07 -6.26
N SER A 130 -8.14 26.61 -5.40
CA SER A 130 -6.84 27.22 -5.23
C SER A 130 -5.85 26.71 -6.28
N GLU A 131 -5.26 27.64 -7.02
CA GLU A 131 -4.15 27.39 -7.96
C GLU A 131 -2.77 27.54 -7.29
N ASN A 132 -2.71 27.95 -6.02
CA ASN A 132 -1.46 28.24 -5.33
C ASN A 132 -0.76 26.95 -4.84
N GLU A 133 0.32 26.54 -5.50
CA GLU A 133 1.13 25.35 -5.13
C GLU A 133 1.54 25.33 -3.65
N LYS A 134 1.79 26.49 -3.02
CA LYS A 134 2.11 26.57 -1.58
C LYS A 134 0.94 26.15 -0.69
N ALA A 135 -0.31 26.40 -1.11
CA ALA A 135 -1.49 25.99 -0.36
C ALA A 135 -1.63 24.46 -0.31
N TYR A 136 -1.26 23.77 -1.39
CA TYR A 136 -1.21 22.30 -1.45
C TYR A 136 -0.22 21.73 -0.44
N PHE A 137 1.04 22.19 -0.45
CA PHE A 137 2.04 21.72 0.51
C PHE A 137 1.72 22.11 1.95
N ALA A 138 1.32 23.36 2.21
CA ALA A 138 0.96 23.81 3.56
C ALA A 138 -0.22 23.00 4.14
N SER A 139 -1.26 22.78 3.35
CA SER A 139 -2.42 22.00 3.78
C SER A 139 -2.06 20.52 4.00
N ALA A 140 -1.27 19.91 3.11
CA ALA A 140 -0.74 18.54 3.29
C ALA A 140 0.13 18.40 4.55
N MET A 141 1.05 19.33 4.81
CA MET A 141 1.92 19.36 5.99
C MET A 141 1.14 19.53 7.31
N LEU A 142 0.03 20.28 7.30
CA LEU A 142 -0.86 20.44 8.46
C LEU A 142 -1.77 19.23 8.68
N ALA A 143 -2.36 18.69 7.60
CA ALA A 143 -3.33 17.61 7.69
C ALA A 143 -2.67 16.25 8.02
N THR A 144 -1.40 16.03 7.62
CA THR A 144 -0.63 14.80 7.94
C THR A 144 -0.66 14.44 9.44
N PRO A 145 -0.18 15.28 10.38
CA PRO A 145 -0.19 14.95 11.80
C PRO A 145 -1.61 14.85 12.37
N ILE A 146 -2.56 15.63 11.84
CA ILE A 146 -3.98 15.55 12.25
C ILE A 146 -4.53 14.15 11.95
N GLY A 147 -4.29 13.62 10.74
CA GLY A 147 -4.71 12.28 10.38
C GLY A 147 -4.04 11.20 11.26
N GLY A 148 -2.74 11.32 11.52
CA GLY A 148 -2.01 10.42 12.42
C GLY A 148 -2.56 10.42 13.85
N LEU A 149 -2.89 11.60 14.38
CA LEU A 149 -3.51 11.78 15.71
C LEU A 149 -4.93 11.21 15.78
N ILE A 150 -5.76 11.42 14.74
CA ILE A 150 -7.09 10.82 14.67
C ILE A 150 -6.95 9.30 14.68
N ALA A 151 -6.12 8.71 13.81
CA ALA A 151 -5.91 7.26 13.79
C ALA A 151 -5.35 6.71 15.11
N HIS A 152 -4.45 7.44 15.77
CA HIS A 152 -3.97 7.10 17.10
C HIS A 152 -5.12 7.01 18.13
N ARG A 153 -6.03 7.99 18.15
CA ARG A 153 -7.22 7.97 19.02
C ARG A 153 -8.19 6.85 18.66
N LEU A 154 -8.50 6.68 17.36
CA LEU A 154 -9.42 5.64 16.88
C LEU A 154 -8.91 4.20 17.16
N THR A 155 -7.62 4.05 17.42
CA THR A 155 -6.97 2.76 17.72
C THR A 155 -6.56 2.58 19.18
N ASP A 156 -6.82 3.55 20.06
CA ASP A 156 -6.33 3.52 21.44
C ASP A 156 -7.04 2.48 22.33
N HIS A 157 -8.26 2.10 21.97
CA HIS A 157 -9.11 1.22 22.78
C HIS A 157 -9.09 -0.26 22.35
N ARG A 158 -8.27 -0.62 21.35
CA ARG A 158 -8.19 -1.99 20.82
C ARG A 158 -6.79 -2.31 20.31
N TRP A 159 -6.29 -3.50 20.64
CA TRP A 159 -5.12 -4.06 19.96
C TRP A 159 -5.50 -4.59 18.57
N PHE A 160 -4.73 -4.19 17.54
CA PHE A 160 -4.91 -4.65 16.17
C PHE A 160 -3.75 -5.56 15.78
N LYS A 161 -4.07 -6.77 15.29
CA LYS A 161 -3.06 -7.68 14.74
C LYS A 161 -2.56 -7.13 13.41
N LYS A 162 -1.27 -7.37 13.10
CA LYS A 162 -0.61 -6.93 11.85
C LYS A 162 -1.43 -7.24 10.58
N GLY A 163 -2.04 -8.42 10.50
CA GLY A 163 -2.92 -8.79 9.37
C GLY A 163 -4.26 -8.05 9.33
N GLU A 164 -4.83 -7.69 10.48
CA GLU A 164 -6.05 -6.86 10.54
C GLU A 164 -5.75 -5.43 10.11
N SER A 165 -4.64 -4.86 10.61
CA SER A 165 -4.22 -3.51 10.23
C SER A 165 -3.94 -3.40 8.74
N TYR A 166 -3.27 -4.38 8.12
CA TYR A 166 -3.04 -4.37 6.67
C TYR A 166 -4.34 -4.46 5.86
N LEU A 167 -5.32 -5.28 6.27
CA LEU A 167 -6.61 -5.30 5.58
C LEU A 167 -7.38 -4.00 5.76
N MET A 168 -7.43 -3.42 6.96
CA MET A 168 -8.11 -2.13 7.19
C MET A 168 -7.51 -0.98 6.37
N THR A 169 -6.18 -0.92 6.36
CA THR A 169 -5.37 -0.04 5.53
C THR A 169 -5.72 -0.27 4.05
N ASN A 170 -5.49 -1.46 3.48
CA ASN A 170 -5.81 -1.76 2.06
C ASN A 170 -7.28 -1.52 1.71
N GLY A 171 -8.20 -1.77 2.63
CA GLY A 171 -9.64 -1.49 2.49
C GLY A 171 -9.94 -0.03 2.22
N GLY A 172 -9.24 0.88 2.89
CA GLY A 172 -9.32 2.32 2.59
C GLY A 172 -8.87 2.64 1.17
N PHE A 173 -7.87 1.92 0.65
CA PHE A 173 -7.27 2.22 -0.64
C PHE A 173 -8.23 1.81 -1.75
N VAL A 174 -8.78 0.60 -1.62
CA VAL A 174 -9.87 0.11 -2.43
C VAL A 174 -10.99 1.14 -2.40
N GLY A 175 -11.41 1.58 -1.22
CA GLY A 175 -12.36 2.69 -1.04
C GLY A 175 -12.04 3.93 -1.87
N GLY A 176 -10.83 4.47 -1.75
CA GLY A 176 -10.37 5.64 -2.52
C GLY A 176 -10.33 5.40 -4.03
N PHE A 177 -9.92 4.21 -4.49
CA PHE A 177 -9.94 3.84 -5.90
C PHE A 177 -11.36 3.70 -6.46
N TYR A 178 -12.32 3.17 -5.69
CA TYR A 178 -13.74 3.24 -6.06
C TYR A 178 -14.24 4.68 -6.08
N GLY A 179 -13.82 5.50 -5.13
CA GLY A 179 -14.09 6.94 -5.10
C GLY A 179 -13.59 7.65 -6.37
N PHE A 180 -12.43 7.29 -6.89
CA PHE A 180 -11.93 7.78 -8.17
C PHE A 180 -12.68 7.19 -9.38
N ALA A 181 -12.99 5.90 -9.36
CA ALA A 181 -13.58 5.18 -10.49
C ALA A 181 -15.07 5.49 -10.72
N ILE A 182 -15.84 5.80 -9.67
CA ILE A 182 -17.29 6.06 -9.77
C ILE A 182 -17.60 7.29 -10.66
N PRO A 183 -17.00 8.48 -10.44
CA PRO A 183 -17.17 9.64 -11.34
C PRO A 183 -16.79 9.33 -12.79
N TYR A 184 -15.70 8.59 -13.00
CA TYR A 184 -15.22 8.21 -14.33
C TYR A 184 -16.23 7.33 -15.09
N VAL A 185 -16.75 6.28 -14.43
CA VAL A 185 -17.82 5.43 -15.00
C VAL A 185 -19.12 6.23 -15.20
N ALA A 186 -19.38 7.23 -14.36
CA ALA A 186 -20.50 8.16 -14.49
C ALA A 186 -20.33 9.27 -15.54
N ASN A 187 -19.36 9.16 -16.47
CA ASN A 187 -19.13 10.12 -17.57
C ASN A 187 -18.72 11.53 -17.07
N ILE A 188 -18.05 11.62 -15.92
CA ILE A 188 -17.43 12.85 -15.42
C ILE A 188 -15.93 12.74 -15.76
N GLU A 189 -15.44 13.56 -16.69
CA GLU A 189 -14.09 13.39 -17.28
C GLU A 189 -13.30 14.70 -17.44
N ASN A 190 -13.97 15.86 -17.47
CA ASN A 190 -13.30 17.14 -17.68
C ASN A 190 -12.73 17.71 -16.37
N LEU A 191 -11.54 17.25 -15.99
CA LEU A 191 -10.82 17.76 -14.82
C LEU A 191 -10.33 19.22 -14.94
N GLU A 192 -10.44 19.87 -16.11
CA GLU A 192 -10.24 21.33 -16.23
C GLU A 192 -11.43 22.11 -15.65
N GLU A 193 -12.61 21.49 -15.49
CA GLU A 193 -13.76 22.08 -14.82
C GLU A 193 -13.68 21.83 -13.30
N TRP A 194 -13.56 22.90 -12.51
CA TRP A 194 -13.52 22.82 -11.04
C TRP A 194 -14.68 22.00 -10.44
N THR A 195 -15.90 22.08 -10.99
CA THR A 195 -17.05 21.26 -10.57
C THR A 195 -16.72 19.77 -10.60
N GLN A 196 -16.13 19.30 -11.70
CA GLN A 196 -15.81 17.89 -11.91
C GLN A 196 -14.61 17.47 -11.06
N ALA A 197 -13.55 18.30 -11.00
CA ALA A 197 -12.41 18.07 -10.11
C ALA A 197 -12.84 17.94 -8.64
N LYS A 198 -13.77 18.77 -8.16
CA LYS A 198 -14.35 18.67 -6.82
C LYS A 198 -15.15 17.38 -6.62
N ILE A 199 -15.91 16.92 -7.61
CA ILE A 199 -16.63 15.64 -7.53
C ILE A 199 -15.64 14.47 -7.38
N TYR A 200 -14.56 14.44 -8.18
CA TYR A 200 -13.51 13.42 -8.05
C TYR A 200 -12.88 13.44 -6.65
N VAL A 201 -12.46 14.61 -6.18
CA VAL A 201 -11.82 14.77 -4.87
C VAL A 201 -12.77 14.36 -3.74
N ALA A 202 -14.00 14.87 -3.73
CA ALA A 202 -15.00 14.52 -2.73
C ALA A 202 -15.33 13.01 -2.74
N SER A 203 -15.40 12.40 -3.92
CA SER A 203 -15.67 10.97 -4.08
C SER A 203 -14.51 10.10 -3.58
N ILE A 204 -13.25 10.47 -3.82
CA ILE A 204 -12.08 9.83 -3.19
C ILE A 204 -12.13 9.98 -1.66
N MET A 205 -12.37 11.20 -1.16
CA MET A 205 -12.44 11.51 0.26
C MET A 205 -13.59 10.77 0.98
N ALA A 206 -14.71 10.49 0.29
CA ALA A 206 -15.77 9.64 0.82
C ALA A 206 -15.45 8.14 0.69
N GLY A 207 -14.80 7.74 -0.41
CA GLY A 207 -14.48 6.34 -0.69
C GLY A 207 -13.55 5.72 0.36
N VAL A 208 -12.49 6.42 0.75
CA VAL A 208 -11.50 5.93 1.74
C VAL A 208 -12.14 5.47 3.07
N PRO A 209 -12.89 6.31 3.81
CA PRO A 209 -13.52 5.89 5.05
C PRO A 209 -14.52 4.75 4.87
N ILE A 210 -15.31 4.78 3.78
CA ILE A 210 -16.28 3.71 3.47
C ILE A 210 -15.56 2.37 3.27
N GLY A 211 -14.44 2.36 2.53
CA GLY A 211 -13.65 1.17 2.28
C GLY A 211 -12.97 0.60 3.53
N THR A 212 -12.40 1.47 4.37
CA THR A 212 -11.86 1.08 5.69
C THR A 212 -12.97 0.50 6.57
N TRP A 213 -14.10 1.19 6.72
CA TRP A 213 -15.24 0.74 7.54
C TRP A 213 -15.80 -0.61 7.08
N ALA A 214 -16.05 -0.76 5.76
CA ALA A 214 -16.56 -1.99 5.18
C ALA A 214 -15.58 -3.15 5.44
N THR A 215 -14.28 -2.91 5.32
CA THR A 215 -13.26 -3.92 5.57
C THR A 215 -13.15 -4.27 7.06
N THR A 216 -13.16 -3.28 7.96
CA THR A 216 -13.21 -3.50 9.42
C THR A 216 -14.40 -4.38 9.80
N LYS A 217 -15.59 -4.10 9.24
CA LYS A 217 -16.81 -4.91 9.47
C LYS A 217 -16.69 -6.33 8.90
N LEU A 218 -16.08 -6.50 7.72
CA LEU A 218 -15.89 -7.80 7.08
C LEU A 218 -14.87 -8.70 7.78
N ILE A 219 -13.84 -8.13 8.41
CA ILE A 219 -12.80 -8.87 9.14
C ILE A 219 -13.06 -8.99 10.64
N TYR A 220 -14.12 -8.35 11.15
CA TYR A 220 -14.46 -8.35 12.57
C TYR A 220 -14.63 -9.77 13.12
N ASN A 221 -13.99 -10.05 14.25
CA ASN A 221 -13.89 -11.37 14.89
C ASN A 221 -13.32 -12.52 14.02
N LYS A 222 -12.67 -12.23 12.89
CA LYS A 222 -12.05 -13.26 12.03
C LYS A 222 -10.56 -13.42 12.37
N PRO A 223 -10.04 -14.66 12.50
CA PRO A 223 -8.62 -14.90 12.66
C PRO A 223 -7.89 -14.62 11.34
N ILE A 224 -7.44 -13.39 11.17
CA ILE A 224 -6.58 -12.94 10.07
C ILE A 224 -5.16 -12.77 10.59
N ASN A 225 -4.26 -13.67 10.16
CA ASN A 225 -2.82 -13.51 10.32
C ASN A 225 -2.22 -12.69 9.15
N GLU A 226 -0.95 -12.32 9.26
CA GLU A 226 -0.24 -11.50 8.28
C GLU A 226 -0.24 -12.13 6.88
N GLY A 227 0.21 -13.39 6.72
CA GLY A 227 0.25 -14.04 5.41
C GLY A 227 -1.12 -14.17 4.75
N ARG A 228 -2.16 -14.46 5.53
CA ARG A 228 -3.54 -14.48 5.03
C ARG A 228 -4.01 -13.10 4.57
N SER A 229 -3.67 -12.03 5.28
CA SER A 229 -4.00 -10.66 4.85
C SER A 229 -3.39 -10.28 3.50
N HIS A 230 -2.14 -10.68 3.27
CA HIS A 230 -1.46 -10.48 1.98
C HIS A 230 -2.16 -11.27 0.87
N LEU A 231 -2.51 -12.54 1.09
CA LEU A 231 -3.18 -13.37 0.08
C LEU A 231 -4.61 -12.91 -0.23
N ILE A 232 -5.35 -12.41 0.76
CA ILE A 232 -6.68 -11.79 0.54
C ILE A 232 -6.55 -10.56 -0.36
N SER A 233 -5.61 -9.67 -0.03
CA SER A 233 -5.36 -8.44 -0.79
C SER A 233 -4.86 -8.74 -2.21
N PHE A 234 -3.96 -9.71 -2.33
CA PHE A 234 -3.43 -10.18 -3.61
C PHE A 234 -4.50 -10.84 -4.47
N GLY A 235 -5.44 -11.59 -3.87
CA GLY A 235 -6.61 -12.10 -4.57
C GLY A 235 -7.41 -10.99 -5.26
N GLY A 236 -7.57 -9.84 -4.60
CA GLY A 236 -8.19 -8.65 -5.19
C GLY A 236 -7.42 -8.10 -6.40
N LEU A 237 -6.09 -7.97 -6.30
CA LEU A 237 -5.24 -7.53 -7.41
C LEU A 237 -5.29 -8.50 -8.61
N VAL A 238 -5.24 -9.80 -8.36
CA VAL A 238 -5.35 -10.84 -9.39
C VAL A 238 -6.74 -10.82 -10.04
N GLY A 239 -7.80 -10.71 -9.25
CA GLY A 239 -9.17 -10.60 -9.77
C GLY A 239 -9.38 -9.37 -10.64
N SER A 240 -8.83 -8.21 -10.25
CA SER A 240 -8.77 -7.01 -11.09
C SER A 240 -8.06 -7.25 -12.41
N ALA A 241 -6.83 -7.79 -12.36
CA ALA A 241 -6.03 -8.04 -13.56
C ALA A 241 -6.69 -9.04 -14.51
N TYR A 242 -7.34 -10.09 -13.97
CA TYR A 242 -8.07 -11.07 -14.76
C TYR A 242 -9.33 -10.46 -15.39
N ALA A 243 -10.06 -9.59 -14.69
CA ALA A 243 -11.22 -8.91 -15.26
C ALA A 243 -10.84 -7.91 -16.38
N ILE A 244 -9.72 -7.18 -16.21
CA ILE A 244 -9.11 -6.35 -17.27
C ILE A 244 -8.77 -7.23 -18.49
N GLY A 245 -8.09 -8.36 -18.27
CA GLY A 245 -7.72 -9.29 -19.35
C GLY A 245 -8.92 -9.91 -20.05
N ILE A 246 -9.96 -10.33 -19.33
CA ILE A 246 -11.20 -10.82 -19.93
C ILE A 246 -11.86 -9.73 -20.80
N THR A 247 -11.78 -8.47 -20.37
CA THR A 247 -12.32 -7.32 -21.13
C THR A 247 -11.54 -7.04 -22.41
N SER A 248 -10.21 -7.16 -22.42
CA SER A 248 -9.44 -7.00 -23.66
C SER A 248 -9.69 -8.10 -24.69
N LEU A 249 -9.98 -9.33 -24.24
CA LEU A 249 -10.36 -10.43 -25.15
C LEU A 249 -11.67 -10.16 -25.91
N MET A 250 -12.51 -9.25 -25.42
CA MET A 250 -13.78 -8.84 -26.03
C MET A 250 -13.63 -7.71 -27.08
N ASP A 251 -12.41 -7.30 -27.44
CA ASP A 251 -12.12 -6.21 -28.39
C ASP A 251 -12.80 -4.87 -28.04
N VAL A 252 -12.95 -4.58 -26.75
CA VAL A 252 -13.58 -3.35 -26.30
C VAL A 252 -12.57 -2.21 -26.36
N GLU A 253 -12.78 -1.26 -27.27
CA GLU A 253 -11.92 -0.08 -27.44
C GLU A 253 -12.12 0.97 -26.33
N ALA A 254 -13.33 1.04 -25.74
CA ALA A 254 -13.65 2.03 -24.73
C ALA A 254 -12.92 1.77 -23.39
N PRO A 255 -12.33 2.80 -22.74
CA PRO A 255 -11.59 2.62 -21.49
C PRO A 255 -12.49 2.35 -20.27
N ARG A 256 -13.74 2.84 -20.25
CA ARG A 256 -14.66 2.69 -19.09
C ARG A 256 -15.00 1.23 -18.75
N PRO A 257 -15.28 0.34 -19.73
CA PRO A 257 -15.38 -1.10 -19.49
C PRO A 257 -14.21 -1.72 -18.71
N TYR A 258 -12.96 -1.31 -18.93
CA TYR A 258 -11.81 -1.82 -18.15
C TYR A 258 -11.82 -1.35 -16.69
N VAL A 259 -12.22 -0.10 -16.45
CA VAL A 259 -12.39 0.43 -15.08
C VAL A 259 -13.56 -0.29 -14.38
N PHE A 260 -14.69 -0.47 -15.07
CA PHE A 260 -15.82 -1.23 -14.55
C PHE A 260 -15.45 -2.71 -14.27
N ALA A 261 -14.74 -3.36 -15.17
CA ALA A 261 -14.24 -4.71 -14.98
C ALA A 261 -13.29 -4.79 -13.77
N THR A 262 -12.43 -3.79 -13.56
CA THR A 262 -11.60 -3.67 -12.35
C THR A 262 -12.46 -3.57 -11.08
N MET A 263 -13.51 -2.74 -11.10
CA MET A 263 -14.47 -2.58 -9.99
C MET A 263 -15.30 -3.85 -9.70
N VAL A 264 -15.39 -4.80 -10.63
CA VAL A 264 -16.05 -6.10 -10.39
C VAL A 264 -15.03 -7.18 -10.01
N GLY A 265 -13.87 -7.21 -10.68
CA GLY A 265 -12.80 -8.16 -10.48
C GLY A 265 -12.18 -8.09 -9.09
N LEU A 266 -12.00 -6.88 -8.54
CA LEU A 266 -11.39 -6.67 -7.22
C LEU A 266 -12.16 -7.38 -6.08
N PRO A 267 -13.47 -7.16 -5.85
CA PRO A 267 -14.20 -7.79 -4.75
C PRO A 267 -14.38 -9.29 -4.98
N VAL A 268 -14.56 -9.73 -6.23
CA VAL A 268 -14.63 -11.17 -6.59
C VAL A 268 -13.31 -11.86 -6.25
N GLY A 269 -12.18 -11.29 -6.68
CA GLY A 269 -10.84 -11.81 -6.38
C GLY A 269 -10.51 -11.80 -4.89
N THR A 270 -10.89 -10.75 -4.17
CA THR A 270 -10.71 -10.65 -2.70
C THR A 270 -11.53 -11.72 -1.98
N TYR A 271 -12.77 -11.95 -2.41
CA TYR A 271 -13.64 -13.00 -1.88
C TYR A 271 -13.08 -14.41 -2.13
N LEU A 272 -12.59 -14.68 -3.34
CA LEU A 272 -11.91 -15.94 -3.68
C LEU A 272 -10.64 -16.12 -2.84
N GLY A 273 -9.80 -15.08 -2.69
CA GLY A 273 -8.62 -15.10 -1.83
C GLY A 273 -8.96 -15.38 -0.35
N TYR A 274 -10.05 -14.81 0.17
CA TYR A 274 -10.55 -15.08 1.52
C TYR A 274 -11.00 -16.52 1.72
N ASN A 275 -11.73 -17.08 0.74
CA ASN A 275 -12.23 -18.46 0.79
C ASN A 275 -11.10 -19.49 0.63
N LEU A 276 -10.22 -19.31 -0.36
CA LEU A 276 -9.09 -20.20 -0.62
C LEU A 276 -8.10 -20.26 0.55
N THR A 277 -7.99 -19.17 1.33
CA THR A 277 -7.14 -19.11 2.53
C THR A 277 -7.87 -19.50 3.82
N ALA A 278 -9.15 -19.86 3.79
CA ALA A 278 -9.95 -20.03 5.01
C ALA A 278 -9.55 -21.22 5.90
N LYS A 279 -8.93 -22.25 5.31
CA LYS A 279 -8.56 -23.51 6.00
C LYS A 279 -7.06 -23.68 6.28
N GLY A 280 -6.23 -22.70 5.91
CA GLY A 280 -4.77 -22.83 5.95
C GLY A 280 -4.10 -21.79 6.85
N GLU A 281 -2.99 -22.17 7.46
CA GLU A 281 -2.05 -21.21 8.02
C GLU A 281 -1.09 -20.71 6.93
N TYR A 282 -0.90 -19.39 6.90
CA TYR A 282 -0.06 -18.70 5.92
C TYR A 282 0.87 -17.74 6.65
N THR A 283 2.17 -18.02 6.57
CA THR A 283 3.21 -17.07 6.96
C THR A 283 3.33 -15.96 5.92
N ALA A 284 3.91 -14.82 6.30
CA ALA A 284 4.23 -13.76 5.36
C ALA A 284 5.16 -14.25 4.23
N GLY A 285 6.18 -15.05 4.56
CA GLY A 285 7.09 -15.66 3.59
C GLY A 285 6.37 -16.59 2.60
N ARG A 286 5.48 -17.47 3.08
CA ARG A 286 4.66 -18.33 2.21
C ARG A 286 3.74 -17.52 1.30
N ALA A 287 3.10 -16.47 1.84
CA ALA A 287 2.25 -15.57 1.06
C ALA A 287 3.02 -14.83 -0.04
N ALA A 288 4.26 -14.42 0.23
CA ALA A 288 5.12 -13.78 -0.76
C ALA A 288 5.60 -14.76 -1.85
N LEU A 289 5.93 -16.00 -1.50
CA LEU A 289 6.29 -17.03 -2.48
C LEU A 289 5.13 -17.37 -3.43
N ILE A 290 3.89 -17.38 -2.94
CA ILE A 290 2.69 -17.57 -3.77
C ILE A 290 2.51 -16.39 -4.75
N GLN A 291 2.75 -15.15 -4.31
CA GLN A 291 2.74 -13.96 -5.18
C GLN A 291 3.82 -14.04 -6.27
N ILE A 292 5.06 -14.38 -5.89
CA ILE A 292 6.18 -14.59 -6.83
C ILE A 292 5.83 -15.71 -7.82
N GLY A 293 5.21 -16.80 -7.37
CA GLY A 293 4.71 -17.87 -8.23
C GLY A 293 3.72 -17.38 -9.28
N ALA A 294 2.81 -16.47 -8.92
CA ALA A 294 1.89 -15.84 -9.87
C ALA A 294 2.63 -15.07 -10.97
N TYR A 295 3.60 -14.22 -10.60
CA TYR A 295 4.36 -13.43 -11.56
C TYR A 295 5.26 -14.29 -12.45
N ALA A 296 5.97 -15.26 -11.87
CA ALA A 296 6.78 -16.21 -12.63
C ALA A 296 5.93 -17.05 -13.59
N GLY A 297 4.75 -17.48 -13.16
CA GLY A 297 3.77 -18.17 -14.00
C GLY A 297 3.26 -17.32 -15.17
N ALA A 298 2.92 -16.04 -14.93
CA ALA A 298 2.51 -15.12 -15.99
C ALA A 298 3.63 -14.90 -17.03
N LEU A 299 4.87 -14.70 -16.55
CA LEU A 299 6.04 -14.54 -17.43
C LEU A 299 6.30 -15.79 -18.25
N PHE A 300 6.22 -16.99 -17.65
CA PHE A 300 6.38 -18.26 -18.35
C PHE A 300 5.29 -18.47 -19.42
N GLY A 301 4.02 -18.18 -19.09
CA GLY A 301 2.91 -18.26 -20.04
C GLY A 301 3.08 -17.33 -21.24
N ASN A 302 3.42 -16.07 -21.00
CA ASN A 302 3.72 -15.10 -22.08
C ASN A 302 4.95 -15.52 -22.89
N GLY A 303 5.98 -16.08 -22.24
CA GLY A 303 7.17 -16.62 -22.90
C GLY A 303 6.85 -17.75 -23.88
N ALA A 304 5.92 -18.63 -23.54
CA ALA A 304 5.45 -19.68 -24.45
C ALA A 304 4.74 -19.11 -25.69
N VAL A 305 3.98 -18.02 -25.54
CA VAL A 305 3.34 -17.33 -26.68
C VAL A 305 4.36 -16.62 -27.57
N LEU A 306 5.38 -15.97 -26.99
CA LEU A 306 6.47 -15.34 -27.75
C LEU A 306 7.16 -16.34 -28.70
N LEU A 307 7.36 -17.59 -28.26
CA LEU A 307 7.96 -18.66 -29.07
C LEU A 307 7.07 -19.12 -30.25
N THR A 308 5.79 -18.75 -30.26
CA THR A 308 4.85 -19.06 -31.37
C THR A 308 4.71 -17.92 -32.38
N GLU A 309 5.45 -16.81 -32.20
CA GLU A 309 5.40 -15.62 -33.05
C GLU A 309 3.97 -15.07 -33.24
N ALA A 310 3.12 -15.19 -32.22
CA ALA A 310 1.73 -14.77 -32.29
C ALA A 310 1.61 -13.25 -32.45
N GLU A 311 1.06 -12.80 -33.58
CA GLU A 311 0.84 -11.37 -33.89
C GLU A 311 -0.28 -10.72 -33.07
N SER A 312 -1.26 -11.50 -32.62
CA SER A 312 -2.40 -11.01 -31.83
C SER A 312 -2.05 -10.85 -30.36
N HIS A 313 -2.61 -9.83 -29.70
CA HIS A 313 -2.47 -9.64 -28.25
C HIS A 313 -3.25 -10.68 -27.42
N LYS A 314 -4.28 -11.33 -27.98
CA LYS A 314 -5.20 -12.20 -27.22
C LYS A 314 -4.53 -13.45 -26.61
N PRO A 315 -3.67 -14.20 -27.33
CA PRO A 315 -2.93 -15.32 -26.76
C PRO A 315 -2.08 -14.94 -25.54
N TYR A 316 -1.42 -13.77 -25.55
CA TYR A 316 -0.65 -13.26 -24.41
C TYR A 316 -1.51 -13.07 -23.16
N VAL A 317 -2.69 -12.47 -23.32
CA VAL A 317 -3.64 -12.26 -22.21
C VAL A 317 -4.09 -13.60 -21.62
N ILE A 318 -4.50 -14.55 -22.48
CA ILE A 318 -4.93 -15.89 -22.04
C ILE A 318 -3.79 -16.62 -21.34
N ALA A 319 -2.59 -16.62 -21.92
CA ALA A 319 -1.43 -17.32 -21.37
C ALA A 319 -0.90 -16.67 -20.07
N GLY A 320 -1.01 -15.33 -19.94
CA GLY A 320 -0.71 -14.62 -18.69
C GLY A 320 -1.67 -14.98 -17.55
N ILE A 321 -2.97 -15.09 -17.84
CA ILE A 321 -4.00 -15.52 -16.88
C ILE A 321 -3.76 -16.98 -16.47
N LEU A 322 -3.69 -17.90 -17.44
CA LEU A 322 -3.50 -19.33 -17.16
C LEU A 322 -2.14 -19.62 -16.50
N GLY A 323 -1.08 -18.95 -16.96
CA GLY A 323 0.26 -19.06 -16.41
C GLY A 323 0.32 -18.59 -14.96
N SER A 324 -0.24 -17.42 -14.63
CA SER A 324 -0.28 -16.96 -13.23
C SER A 324 -1.12 -17.85 -12.33
N ALA A 325 -2.24 -18.38 -12.81
CA ALA A 325 -3.05 -19.35 -12.08
C ALA A 325 -2.26 -20.63 -11.76
N ALA A 326 -1.57 -21.20 -12.75
CA ALA A 326 -0.72 -22.37 -12.59
C ALA A 326 0.46 -22.10 -11.65
N GLY A 327 1.11 -20.93 -11.77
CA GLY A 327 2.23 -20.53 -10.93
C GLY A 327 1.84 -20.29 -9.47
N MET A 328 0.69 -19.67 -9.21
CA MET A 328 0.11 -19.57 -7.85
C MET A 328 -0.18 -20.96 -7.27
N TRP A 329 -0.80 -21.85 -8.05
CA TRP A 329 -1.15 -23.19 -7.61
C TRP A 329 0.10 -24.01 -7.26
N PHE A 330 1.11 -23.99 -8.13
CA PHE A 330 2.40 -24.64 -7.92
C PHE A 330 3.09 -24.10 -6.66
N ALA A 331 3.22 -22.78 -6.52
CA ALA A 331 3.84 -22.17 -5.35
C ALA A 331 3.06 -22.46 -4.06
N HIS A 332 1.72 -22.47 -4.10
CA HIS A 332 0.88 -22.83 -2.94
C HIS A 332 1.10 -24.27 -2.49
N TYR A 333 1.22 -25.21 -3.45
CA TYR A 333 1.44 -26.62 -3.20
C TYR A 333 2.85 -26.88 -2.66
N SER A 334 3.88 -26.38 -3.35
CA SER A 334 5.30 -26.57 -3.02
C SER A 334 5.72 -25.91 -1.70
N THR A 335 4.93 -24.97 -1.18
CA THR A 335 5.16 -24.31 0.12
C THR A 335 4.24 -24.81 1.25
N ARG A 336 3.55 -25.94 1.09
CA ARG A 336 2.81 -26.58 2.20
C ARG A 336 3.77 -26.96 3.32
N GLY A 337 3.38 -26.73 4.58
CA GLY A 337 4.25 -26.92 5.75
C GLY A 337 5.35 -25.85 5.95
N TRP A 338 5.56 -24.92 5.02
CA TRP A 338 6.63 -23.91 5.17
C TRP A 338 6.28 -22.83 6.20
N GLY A 339 6.95 -22.92 7.35
CA GLY A 339 6.82 -21.95 8.44
C GLY A 339 5.49 -22.05 9.21
N GLU A 340 4.73 -23.13 9.03
CA GLU A 340 3.71 -23.53 10.00
C GLU A 340 4.40 -23.62 11.36
N LYS A 341 4.05 -22.71 12.28
CA LYS A 341 4.57 -22.77 13.63
C LYS A 341 3.98 -24.04 14.23
N THR A 342 4.83 -25.01 14.56
CA THR A 342 4.45 -26.09 15.46
C THR A 342 3.72 -25.46 16.65
N PRO A 343 2.55 -26.01 17.04
CA PRO A 343 1.71 -25.38 18.05
C PRO A 343 2.56 -25.10 19.29
N PHE A 344 2.46 -23.88 19.84
CA PHE A 344 3.23 -23.45 21.01
C PHE A 344 2.82 -24.29 22.23
N THR A 345 3.41 -25.48 22.39
CA THR A 345 3.50 -26.16 23.68
C THR A 345 4.29 -25.25 24.60
N ARG A 346 3.62 -24.80 25.67
CA ARG A 346 4.00 -23.64 26.48
C ARG A 346 5.34 -23.76 27.25
N ASN A 347 6.00 -24.91 27.16
CA ASN A 347 7.11 -25.32 28.03
C ASN A 347 8.40 -25.72 27.30
N ASP A 348 8.43 -25.82 25.97
CA ASP A 348 9.62 -26.32 25.28
C ASP A 348 10.68 -25.22 25.10
N LEU A 349 11.79 -25.42 25.83
CA LEU A 349 12.98 -24.58 25.84
C LEU A 349 13.48 -24.32 24.41
N ILE A 350 13.73 -23.04 24.13
CA ILE A 350 14.12 -22.48 22.82
C ILE A 350 15.07 -23.41 22.05
N PRO A 351 14.60 -24.10 21.01
CA PRO A 351 15.49 -24.76 20.07
C PRO A 351 16.19 -23.67 19.26
N LYS A 352 17.50 -23.52 19.43
CA LYS A 352 18.35 -22.86 18.44
C LYS A 352 18.35 -23.71 17.17
N SER A 353 17.37 -23.52 16.30
CA SER A 353 17.41 -24.04 14.94
C SER A 353 17.95 -22.96 14.01
N ASP A 354 19.27 -22.94 13.85
CA ASP A 354 19.98 -22.17 12.81
C ASP A 354 19.63 -22.73 11.43
N ARG A 355 18.41 -22.46 10.94
CA ARG A 355 17.91 -22.99 9.66
C ARG A 355 17.08 -21.96 8.91
N PHE A 356 17.64 -21.52 7.79
CA PHE A 356 16.96 -20.87 6.67
C PHE A 356 16.23 -19.55 6.99
N ALA A 357 16.97 -18.45 6.88
CA ALA A 357 16.36 -17.12 6.72
C ALA A 357 16.34 -16.73 5.24
N VAL A 358 15.15 -16.70 4.65
CA VAL A 358 14.90 -16.05 3.36
C VAL A 358 14.46 -14.63 3.64
N SER A 359 15.37 -13.66 3.46
CA SER A 359 15.02 -12.24 3.51
C SER A 359 14.75 -11.73 2.10
N LEU A 360 13.50 -11.34 1.85
CA LEU A 360 13.13 -10.56 0.68
C LEU A 360 13.76 -9.16 0.74
N PRO A 361 13.93 -8.47 -0.40
CA PRO A 361 14.31 -7.07 -0.39
C PRO A 361 13.28 -6.29 0.41
N SER A 362 13.78 -5.44 1.31
CA SER A 362 12.97 -4.50 2.06
C SER A 362 12.27 -3.52 1.10
N ILE A 363 11.13 -2.96 1.51
CA ILE A 363 10.24 -2.16 0.63
C ILE A 363 10.98 -0.95 0.02
N ASP A 364 11.92 -0.38 0.74
CA ASP A 364 12.88 0.63 0.28
C ASP A 364 13.66 0.19 -0.98
N LYS A 365 14.17 -1.05 -1.04
CA LYS A 365 14.88 -1.56 -2.23
C LYS A 365 13.96 -1.66 -3.45
N TRP A 366 12.70 -2.07 -3.26
CA TRP A 366 11.70 -2.11 -4.33
C TRP A 366 11.30 -0.71 -4.79
N LEU A 367 11.13 0.23 -3.87
CA LEU A 367 10.90 1.65 -4.19
C LEU A 367 12.10 2.27 -4.93
N THR A 368 13.33 1.98 -4.51
CA THR A 368 14.55 2.42 -5.21
C THR A 368 14.57 1.87 -6.64
N LEU A 369 14.29 0.58 -6.83
CA LEU A 369 14.22 -0.04 -8.16
C LEU A 369 13.14 0.62 -9.04
N GLY A 370 11.96 0.88 -8.47
CA GLY A 370 10.88 1.60 -9.16
C GLY A 370 11.28 3.02 -9.56
N LEU A 371 11.80 3.83 -8.62
CA LEU A 371 12.24 5.20 -8.87
C LEU A 371 13.38 5.29 -9.90
N MET A 372 14.26 4.28 -9.95
CA MET A 372 15.28 4.16 -10.99
C MET A 372 14.67 3.94 -12.38
N THR A 373 13.60 3.15 -12.53
CA THR A 373 12.94 3.00 -13.85
C THR A 373 12.28 4.27 -14.39
N PHE A 374 11.96 5.23 -13.52
CA PHE A 374 11.40 6.54 -13.93
C PHE A 374 12.44 7.60 -14.31
N HIS A 375 13.71 7.40 -13.97
CA HIS A 375 14.81 8.27 -14.41
C HIS A 375 15.50 7.63 -15.61
N LYS A 376 15.53 8.35 -16.76
CA LYS A 376 16.34 7.92 -17.90
C LYS A 376 17.80 7.76 -17.44
N PRO A 377 18.41 6.56 -17.52
CA PRO A 377 19.75 6.34 -17.02
C PRO A 377 20.76 7.06 -17.91
N THR A 378 21.28 8.21 -17.45
CA THR A 378 22.29 8.98 -18.17
C THR A 378 23.71 8.45 -17.99
N VAL A 379 23.94 7.61 -16.98
CA VAL A 379 25.20 6.87 -16.77
C VAL A 379 24.86 5.49 -16.19
N MET A 380 25.35 4.41 -16.82
CA MET A 380 25.24 3.05 -16.26
C MET A 380 26.24 2.87 -15.11
N ALA A 381 25.83 3.25 -13.90
CA ALA A 381 26.51 2.84 -12.67
C ALA A 381 26.07 1.42 -12.29
N ASN A 382 27.03 0.50 -12.15
CA ASN A 382 26.79 -0.88 -11.73
C ASN A 382 26.38 -0.93 -10.25
N PHE A 383 25.08 -0.81 -9.95
CA PHE A 383 24.54 -0.99 -8.61
C PHE A 383 24.11 -2.45 -8.38
N PRO A 384 24.76 -3.19 -7.45
CA PRO A 384 24.37 -4.56 -7.14
C PRO A 384 23.10 -4.57 -6.27
N VAL A 385 21.93 -4.70 -6.91
CA VAL A 385 20.66 -4.89 -6.19
C VAL A 385 20.51 -6.36 -5.80
N GLU A 386 20.76 -6.66 -4.53
CA GLU A 386 20.53 -7.99 -3.95
C GLU A 386 19.01 -8.27 -3.85
N LEU A 387 18.45 -8.87 -4.90
CA LEU A 387 17.01 -9.15 -5.09
C LEU A 387 16.47 -10.31 -4.23
N LEU A 388 17.34 -11.17 -3.72
CA LEU A 388 16.98 -12.27 -2.83
C LEU A 388 18.21 -12.67 -2.02
N ARG A 389 18.15 -12.59 -0.69
CA ARG A 389 19.16 -13.17 0.19
C ARG A 389 18.59 -14.43 0.84
N ILE A 390 19.22 -15.56 0.52
CA ILE A 390 19.05 -16.84 1.20
C ILE A 390 20.30 -17.03 2.04
N SER A 391 20.18 -16.95 3.37
CA SER A 391 21.27 -17.30 4.28
C SER A 391 21.03 -18.70 4.86
N PHE A 392 22.03 -19.55 4.67
CA PHE A 392 22.10 -20.91 5.19
C PHE A 392 22.52 -20.93 6.67
#